data_AF-A0A645GS33-F1
#
_entry.id   AF-A0A645GS33-F1
#
_cell.length_a   1.000
_cell.length_b   1.000
_cell.length_c   1.000
_cell.angle_alpha   90.00
_cell.angle_beta   90.00
_cell.angle_gamma   90.00
#
_symmetry.space_group_name_H-M   'P 1'
#
loop_
_entity.id
_entity.type
_entity.pdbx_description
1 polymer ?
#
loop_
_entity_poly.entity_id
_entity_poly.type
_entity_poly.pdbx_seq_one_letter_code
_entity_poly.pdbx_strand_id
1 'polypeptide(L)'
;MAFVAGALTVILETFVLGSIGKLLDTFPALREMGDHIRNAMSQILEVALLVGGFIASNSIMAMIGLGYVGSMAVMVTWMLNKTAKKPFLIPLAVGPVVTIAMGILVNLLFLIGFPLVG
;
A
#
# COMPACT_ATOMS: atom_id res chain seq x y z
N MET A 1 19.08 -24.11 16.12
CA MET A 1 20.24 -23.41 15.52
C MET A 1 19.85 -22.35 14.48
N ALA A 2 18.88 -22.59 13.57
CA ALA A 2 18.48 -21.59 12.56
C ALA A 2 17.96 -20.26 13.14
N PHE A 3 17.19 -20.30 14.23
CA PHE A 3 16.66 -19.08 14.88
C PHE A 3 17.76 -18.21 15.52
N VAL A 4 18.79 -18.85 16.09
CA VAL A 4 19.94 -18.16 16.69
C VAL A 4 20.83 -17.53 15.63
N ALA A 5 21.03 -18.23 14.50
CA ALA A 5 21.78 -17.69 13.36
C ALA A 5 21.08 -16.48 12.73
N GLY A 6 19.76 -16.55 12.53
CA GLY A 6 18.98 -15.42 12.00
C GLY A 6 19.01 -14.20 12.92
N ALA A 7 18.88 -14.41 14.24
CA ALA A 7 18.98 -13.33 15.21
C ALA A 7 20.37 -12.65 15.19
N LEU A 8 21.45 -13.44 15.08
CA LEU A 8 22.81 -12.91 14.98
C LEU A 8 23.03 -12.09 13.70
N THR A 9 22.52 -12.54 12.55
CA THR A 9 22.64 -11.81 11.28
C THR A 9 21.92 -10.46 11.34
N VAL A 10 20.70 -10.40 11.88
CA VAL A 10 19.94 -9.15 12.01
C VAL A 10 20.67 -8.15 12.91
N ILE A 11 21.25 -8.60 14.03
CA ILE A 11 22.04 -7.75 14.92
C ILE A 11 23.25 -7.19 14.16
N LEU A 12 23.95 -8.03 13.41
CA LEU A 12 25.13 -7.63 12.63
C LEU A 12 24.77 -6.60 11.56
N GLU A 13 23.69 -6.81 10.80
CA GLU A 13 23.17 -5.85 9.81
C GLU A 13 22.83 -4.50 10.45
N THR A 14 22.18 -4.53 11.61
CA THR A 14 21.80 -3.30 12.33
C THR A 14 23.03 -2.49 12.78
N PHE A 15 24.10 -3.17 13.21
CA PHE A 15 25.37 -2.51 13.56
C PHE A 15 26.08 -1.91 12.34
N VAL A 16 26.09 -2.62 11.19
CA VAL A 16 26.70 -2.13 9.95
C VAL A 16 25.96 -0.91 9.42
N LEU A 17 24.63 -0.95 9.38
CA LEU A 17 23.79 0.19 8.99
C LEU A 17 24.00 1.39 9.92
N GLY A 18 24.15 1.16 11.23
CA GLY A 18 24.47 2.20 12.21
C GLY A 18 25.82 2.88 11.97
N SER A 19 26.86 2.11 11.60
CA SER A 19 28.18 2.65 11.24
C SER A 19 28.14 3.47 9.95
N ILE A 20 27.43 2.99 8.93
CA ILE A 20 27.23 3.73 7.68
C ILE A 20 26.43 5.01 7.94
N GLY A 21 25.41 4.97 8.80
CA GLY A 21 24.64 6.14 9.22
C GLY A 21 25.52 7.22 9.86
N LYS A 22 26.39 6.85 10.80
CA LYS A 22 27.35 7.80 11.42
C LYS A 22 28.34 8.42 10.43
N LEU A 23 28.73 7.66 9.41
CA LEU A 23 29.59 8.16 8.33
C LEU A 23 28.82 9.16 7.44
N LEU A 24 27.58 8.85 7.07
CA LEU A 24 26.72 9.77 6.31
C LEU A 24 26.34 11.02 7.12
N ASP A 25 26.24 10.94 8.45
CA ASP A 25 25.99 12.11 9.31
C ASP A 25 27.12 13.15 9.26
N THR A 26 28.33 12.72 8.87
CA THR A 26 29.47 13.63 8.60
C THR A 26 29.32 14.35 7.25
N PHE A 27 28.51 13.82 6.34
CA PHE A 27 28.26 14.36 4.99
C PHE A 27 26.78 14.72 4.82
N PRO A 28 26.34 15.91 5.29
CA PRO A 28 24.92 16.29 5.33
C PRO A 28 24.25 16.26 3.94
N ALA A 29 25.00 16.54 2.87
CA ALA A 29 24.50 16.46 1.49
C ALA A 29 24.06 15.04 1.09
N LEU A 30 24.78 14.00 1.52
CA LEU A 30 24.42 12.60 1.21
C LEU A 30 23.19 12.15 1.99
N ARG A 31 23.04 12.63 3.22
CA ARG A 31 21.86 12.36 4.06
C ARG A 31 20.59 12.98 3.47
N GLU A 32 20.66 14.24 3.04
CA GLU A 32 19.53 14.94 2.40
C GLU A 32 19.07 14.24 1.11
N MET A 33 20.02 13.78 0.28
CA MET A 33 19.70 12.97 -0.90
C MET A 33 19.01 11.64 -0.54
N GLY A 34 19.43 11.00 0.55
CA GLY A 34 18.79 9.80 1.08
C GLY A 34 17.34 10.04 1.52
N ASP A 35 17.08 11.17 2.18
CA ASP A 35 15.72 11.56 2.59
C ASP A 35 14.83 11.84 1.38
N HIS A 36 15.36 12.45 0.31
CA HIS A 36 14.63 12.61 -0.96
C HIS A 36 14.30 11.27 -1.62
N ILE A 37 15.23 10.30 -1.62
CA ILE A 37 14.98 8.94 -2.15
C ILE A 37 13.90 8.25 -1.32
N ARG A 38 13.92 8.38 0.02
CA ARG A 38 12.89 7.82 0.89
C ARG A 38 11.52 8.44 0.63
N ASN A 39 11.46 9.74 0.42
CA ASN A 39 10.22 10.43 0.06
C ASN A 39 9.70 9.97 -1.31
N ALA A 40 10.57 9.91 -2.32
CA ALA A 40 10.23 9.41 -3.64
C ALA A 40 9.74 7.96 -3.61
N MET A 41 10.37 7.10 -2.79
CA MET A 41 9.91 5.73 -2.56
C MET A 41 8.47 5.70 -2.04
N SER A 42 8.15 6.54 -1.05
CA SER A 42 6.79 6.61 -0.49
C SER A 42 5.77 7.07 -1.53
N GLN A 43 6.12 8.03 -2.38
CA GLN A 43 5.27 8.52 -3.47
C GLN A 43 5.02 7.47 -4.55
N ILE A 44 6.06 6.75 -4.98
CA ILE A 44 5.94 5.69 -5.98
C ILE A 44 5.07 4.55 -5.43
N LEU A 45 5.24 4.20 -4.15
CA LEU A 45 4.40 3.18 -3.52
C LEU A 45 2.93 3.60 -3.41
N GLU A 46 2.62 4.88 -3.16
CA GLU A 46 1.24 5.39 -3.18
C GLU A 46 0.59 5.16 -4.56
N VAL A 47 1.29 5.52 -5.63
CA VAL A 47 0.77 5.35 -7.00
C VAL A 47 0.66 3.87 -7.38
N ALA A 48 1.66 3.05 -7.05
CA ALA A 48 1.66 1.62 -7.34
C ALA A 48 0.50 0.89 -6.65
N LEU A 49 0.25 1.18 -5.37
CA LEU A 49 -0.85 0.59 -4.62
C LEU A 49 -2.22 1.11 -5.06
N LEU A 50 -2.31 2.36 -5.52
CA LEU A 50 -3.55 2.90 -6.08
C LEU A 50 -3.93 2.20 -7.39
N VAL A 51 -2.99 2.06 -8.32
CA VAL A 51 -3.22 1.39 -9.61
C VAL A 51 -3.52 -0.10 -9.40
N GLY A 52 -2.76 -0.76 -8.51
CA GLY A 52 -3.02 -2.15 -8.14
C GLY A 52 -4.41 -2.35 -7.52
N GLY A 53 -4.81 -1.47 -6.59
CA GLY A 53 -6.14 -1.49 -5.97
C GLY A 53 -7.27 -1.23 -6.98
N PHE A 54 -7.05 -0.37 -7.98
CA PHE A 54 -8.00 -0.11 -9.06
C PHE A 54 -8.25 -1.35 -9.91
N ILE A 55 -7.19 -2.02 -10.36
CA ILE A 55 -7.29 -3.25 -11.17
C ILE A 55 -7.90 -4.39 -10.36
N ALA A 56 -7.47 -4.57 -9.10
CA ALA A 56 -7.98 -5.62 -8.23
C ALA A 56 -9.46 -5.41 -7.86
N SER A 57 -9.88 -4.17 -7.59
CA SER A 57 -11.30 -3.89 -7.30
C SER A 57 -12.18 -4.03 -8.55
N ASN A 58 -11.63 -3.72 -9.73
CA ASN A 58 -12.31 -3.98 -10.99
C ASN A 58 -12.53 -5.49 -11.21
N SER A 59 -11.52 -6.33 -10.99
CA SER A 59 -11.65 -7.78 -11.18
C SER A 59 -12.58 -8.44 -10.16
N ILE A 60 -12.54 -7.99 -8.89
CA ILE A 60 -13.44 -8.46 -7.84
C ILE A 60 -14.90 -8.12 -8.17
N MET A 61 -15.18 -6.87 -8.59
CA MET A 61 -16.54 -6.42 -8.89
C MET A 61 -17.04 -6.90 -10.27
N ALA A 62 -16.13 -7.21 -11.20
CA ALA A 62 -16.46 -7.80 -12.50
C ALA A 62 -17.10 -9.18 -12.36
N MET A 63 -16.81 -9.93 -11.28
CA MET A 63 -17.46 -11.22 -11.00
C MET A 63 -18.98 -11.10 -10.81
N ILE A 64 -19.50 -9.90 -10.50
CA ILE A 64 -20.93 -9.61 -10.33
C ILE A 64 -21.48 -8.78 -11.52
N GLY A 65 -20.72 -8.62 -12.60
CA GLY A 65 -21.14 -7.80 -13.76
C GLY A 65 -21.11 -6.29 -13.53
N LEU A 66 -20.56 -5.81 -12.40
CA LEU A 66 -20.49 -4.39 -12.01
C LEU A 66 -19.04 -3.86 -11.95
N GLY A 67 -18.14 -4.35 -12.79
CA GLY A 67 -16.70 -4.00 -12.76
C GLY A 67 -16.39 -2.50 -12.65
N TYR A 68 -17.11 -1.66 -13.39
CA TYR A 68 -16.96 -0.21 -13.39
C TYR A 68 -17.23 0.45 -12.02
N VAL A 69 -18.10 -0.14 -11.19
CA VAL A 69 -18.43 0.40 -9.86
C VAL A 69 -17.27 0.17 -8.88
N GLY A 70 -16.54 -0.95 -9.02
CA GLY A 70 -15.43 -1.29 -8.13
C GLY A 70 -14.21 -0.41 -8.36
N SER A 71 -13.92 -0.10 -9.62
CA SER A 71 -12.83 0.78 -10.00
C SER A 71 -13.13 2.25 -9.66
N MET A 72 -14.38 2.68 -9.85
CA MET A 72 -14.86 4.02 -9.44
C MET A 72 -14.84 4.21 -7.92
N ALA A 73 -15.18 3.19 -7.12
CA ALA A 73 -15.16 3.31 -5.66
C ALA A 73 -13.75 3.57 -5.11
N VAL A 74 -12.71 2.90 -5.63
CA VAL A 74 -11.31 3.17 -5.25
C VAL A 74 -10.92 4.61 -5.57
N MET A 75 -11.31 5.09 -6.75
CA MET A 75 -10.99 6.45 -7.19
C MET A 75 -11.73 7.52 -6.38
N VAL A 76 -13.01 7.30 -6.06
CA VAL A 76 -13.84 8.18 -5.22
C VAL A 76 -13.33 8.21 -3.79
N THR A 77 -13.02 7.07 -3.18
CA THR A 77 -12.47 7.01 -1.81
C THR A 77 -11.08 7.65 -1.75
N TRP A 78 -10.26 7.51 -2.79
CA TRP A 78 -8.97 8.20 -2.89
C TRP A 78 -9.15 9.73 -3.01
N MET A 79 -10.05 10.21 -3.87
CA MET A 79 -10.35 11.65 -3.98
C MET A 79 -10.88 12.21 -2.66
N LEU A 80 -11.79 11.51 -1.98
CA LEU A 80 -12.32 11.92 -0.68
C LEU A 80 -11.23 11.97 0.40
N ASN A 81 -10.34 10.98 0.46
CA ASN A 81 -9.25 10.99 1.43
C ASN A 81 -8.21 12.10 1.14
N LYS A 82 -8.03 12.48 -0.13
CA LYS A 82 -7.12 13.56 -0.54
C LYS A 82 -7.69 14.96 -0.32
N THR A 83 -9.01 15.12 -0.40
CA THR A 83 -9.71 16.38 -0.12
C THR A 83 -10.05 16.58 1.37
N ALA A 84 -9.98 15.52 2.18
CA ALA A 84 -10.25 15.60 3.62
C ALA A 84 -9.15 16.36 4.40
N LYS A 85 -9.56 17.34 5.22
CA LYS A 85 -8.67 18.17 6.07
C LYS A 85 -7.91 17.38 7.16
N LYS A 86 -8.35 16.16 7.47
CA LYS A 86 -7.65 15.17 8.29
C LYS A 86 -7.68 13.85 7.51
N PRO A 87 -6.63 13.49 6.75
CA PRO A 87 -6.63 12.24 6.00
C PRO A 87 -6.76 11.10 7.01
N PHE A 88 -7.85 10.35 6.91
CA PHE A 88 -8.19 9.30 7.87
C PHE A 88 -7.32 8.04 7.65
N LEU A 89 -6.75 7.92 6.43
CA LEU A 89 -5.81 6.87 6.06
C LEU A 89 -4.51 7.48 5.50
N ILE A 90 -3.40 6.81 5.79
CA ILE A 90 -2.12 7.04 5.11
C ILE A 90 -2.38 6.86 3.60
N PRO A 91 -1.94 7.77 2.72
CA PRO A 91 -2.22 7.70 1.27
C PRO A 91 -1.88 6.33 0.65
N LEU A 92 -0.81 5.71 1.17
CA LEU A 92 -0.36 4.36 0.86
C LEU A 92 -1.40 3.26 1.12
N ALA A 93 -2.27 3.41 2.12
CA ALA A 93 -3.20 2.37 2.56
C ALA A 93 -4.56 2.39 1.84
N VAL A 94 -4.89 3.47 1.12
CA VAL A 94 -6.23 3.65 0.55
C VAL A 94 -6.57 2.57 -0.49
N GLY A 95 -5.62 2.26 -1.38
CA GLY A 95 -5.82 1.22 -2.41
C GLY A 95 -6.17 -0.14 -1.80
N PRO A 96 -5.29 -0.73 -0.97
CA PRO A 96 -5.53 -2.04 -0.37
C PRO A 96 -6.76 -2.10 0.54
N VAL A 97 -7.02 -1.06 1.35
CA VAL A 97 -8.15 -1.06 2.30
C VAL A 97 -9.49 -1.09 1.56
N VAL A 98 -9.64 -0.30 0.49
CA VAL A 98 -10.87 -0.28 -0.32
C VAL A 98 -11.04 -1.60 -1.07
N THR A 99 -9.96 -2.18 -1.60
CA THR A 99 -10.01 -3.49 -2.27
C THR A 99 -10.45 -4.61 -1.32
N ILE A 100 -9.93 -4.64 -0.09
CA ILE A 100 -10.33 -5.63 0.92
C ILE A 100 -11.81 -5.43 1.31
N ALA A 101 -12.23 -4.18 1.56
CA ALA A 101 -13.62 -3.87 1.86
C ALA A 101 -14.56 -4.31 0.73
N MET A 102 -14.19 -4.08 -0.53
CA MET A 102 -14.95 -4.55 -1.69
C MET A 102 -14.97 -6.07 -1.79
N GLY A 103 -13.87 -6.77 -1.52
CA GLY A 103 -13.84 -8.23 -1.47
C GLY A 103 -14.81 -8.81 -0.44
N ILE A 104 -14.90 -8.19 0.75
CA ILE A 104 -15.88 -8.58 1.78
C ILE A 104 -17.30 -8.33 1.29
N LEU A 105 -17.55 -7.18 0.65
CA LEU A 105 -18.85 -6.77 0.16
C LEU A 105 -19.37 -7.72 -0.94
N VAL A 106 -18.51 -8.07 -1.90
CA VAL A 106 -18.80 -9.07 -2.94
C VAL A 106 -19.12 -10.44 -2.36
N ASN A 107 -18.33 -10.89 -1.37
CA ASN A 107 -18.57 -12.18 -0.72
C ASN A 107 -19.93 -12.23 0.02
N LEU A 108 -20.34 -11.11 0.63
CA LEU A 108 -21.67 -10.97 1.25
C LEU A 108 -22.80 -10.97 0.22
N LEU A 109 -22.63 -10.30 -0.93
CA LEU A 109 -23.62 -10.34 -2.02
C LEU A 109 -23.76 -11.73 -2.64
N PHE A 110 -22.67 -12.48 -2.74
CA PHE A 110 -22.69 -13.87 -3.20
C PHE A 110 -23.53 -14.76 -2.25
N LEU A 111 -23.45 -14.52 -0.94
CA LEU A 111 -24.25 -15.23 0.07
C LEU A 111 -25.77 -14.99 -0.09
N ILE A 112 -26.16 -13.83 -0.64
CA ILE A 112 -27.57 -13.42 -0.83
C ILE A 112 -28.14 -13.92 -2.18
N GLY A 113 -27.33 -14.62 -2.99
CA GLY A 113 -27.80 -15.32 -4.20
C GLY A 113 -27.80 -14.48 -5.48
N PHE A 114 -27.05 -13.36 -5.51
CA PHE A 114 -26.90 -12.57 -6.73
C PHE A 114 -26.06 -13.33 -7.77
N PRO A 115 -26.47 -13.41 -9.05
CA PRO A 115 -25.79 -14.25 -10.02
C PRO A 115 -24.38 -13.72 -10.33
N LEU A 116 -23.42 -14.65 -10.39
CA LEU A 116 -22.12 -14.44 -11.01
C LEU A 116 -22.36 -14.28 -12.52
N VAL A 117 -22.48 -13.03 -12.98
CA VAL A 117 -22.39 -12.73 -14.40
C VAL A 117 -20.92 -12.49 -14.70
N GLY A 118 -20.25 -13.56 -15.12
CA GLY A 118 -18.95 -13.50 -15.79
C GLY A 118 -19.11 -13.13 -17.26
#